data_AF-A0A817LUM6-F1
#
_entry.id   AF-A0A817LUM6-F1
#
_cell.length_a   1.000
_cell.length_b   1.000
_cell.length_c   1.000
_cell.angle_alpha   90.00
_cell.angle_beta   90.00
_cell.angle_gamma   90.00
#
_symmetry.space_group_name_H-M   'P 1'
#
loop_
_entity.id
_entity.type
_entity.pdbx_description
1 polymer ?
#
loop_
_entity_poly.entity_id
_entity_poly.type
_entity_poly.pdbx_seq_one_letter_code
_entity_poly.pdbx_strand_id
1 'polypeptide(L)'
;MLIVIMNLSAWIDLEGVFAELTIMISFIPEGWTIPSVVGLCLCAANIMPAIVTFLRWYQGKRFSEIPYIYIIIIIGIVSCCVLAFSWHKTTYLFGRERSLWLIGCVFALALLDSTSSLVFFDYMKRFQIRYLTAVFLGEGFTGVIPTLLLLAQGSAGEAICAQSSNGTTLEPTFTQPRFSVTVYMLLITSIIIASLIAFLLLRWTNIVILADAVEP
;
A
#
# COMPACT_ATOMS: atom_id res chain seq x y z
N MET A 1 -17.81 4.04 -10.68
CA MET A 1 -16.61 4.91 -10.62
C MET A 1 -16.16 5.16 -9.18
N LEU A 2 -17.01 5.68 -8.28
CA LEU A 2 -16.65 5.89 -6.86
C LEU A 2 -16.13 4.61 -6.18
N ILE A 3 -16.78 3.46 -6.42
CA ILE A 3 -16.35 2.15 -5.90
C ILE A 3 -14.96 1.76 -6.42
N VAL A 4 -14.65 2.07 -7.69
CA VAL A 4 -13.32 1.80 -8.27
C VAL A 4 -12.26 2.60 -7.53
N ILE A 5 -12.50 3.91 -7.35
CA ILE A 5 -11.57 4.83 -6.68
C ILE A 5 -11.39 4.45 -5.21
N MET A 6 -12.46 4.04 -4.53
CA MET A 6 -12.39 3.55 -3.15
C MET A 6 -11.53 2.29 -3.04
N ASN A 7 -11.68 1.33 -3.95
CA ASN A 7 -10.91 0.08 -3.91
C ASN A 7 -9.45 0.26 -4.33
N LEU A 8 -9.05 1.40 -4.91
CA LEU A 8 -7.63 1.69 -5.14
C LEU A 8 -6.83 1.67 -3.83
N SER A 9 -7.37 2.20 -2.73
CA SER A 9 -6.64 2.25 -1.45
C SER A 9 -6.53 0.91 -0.73
N ALA A 10 -6.97 -0.20 -1.34
CA ALA A 10 -6.91 -1.50 -0.68
C ALA A 10 -5.48 -2.05 -0.63
N TRP A 11 -4.70 -1.84 -1.70
CA TRP A 11 -3.37 -2.45 -1.93
C TRP A 11 -2.35 -1.49 -2.59
N ILE A 12 -2.77 -0.28 -3.02
CA ILE A 12 -1.90 0.62 -3.81
C ILE A 12 -0.69 1.14 -3.02
N ASP A 13 -0.84 1.28 -1.71
CA ASP A 13 0.21 1.60 -0.76
C ASP A 13 1.31 0.55 -0.77
N LEU A 14 0.97 -0.71 -0.52
CA LEU A 14 1.98 -1.77 -0.45
C LEU A 14 2.59 -2.08 -1.82
N GLU A 15 1.78 -2.12 -2.89
CA GLU A 15 2.27 -2.27 -4.27
C GLU A 15 3.18 -1.08 -4.66
N GLY A 16 2.81 0.14 -4.26
CA GLY A 16 3.64 1.33 -4.40
C GLY A 16 4.99 1.19 -3.71
N VAL A 17 5.00 0.69 -2.48
CA VAL A 17 6.25 0.40 -1.76
C VAL A 17 7.08 -0.66 -2.47
N PHE A 18 6.48 -1.77 -2.93
CA PHE A 18 7.21 -2.82 -3.63
C PHE A 18 7.84 -2.34 -4.93
N ALA A 19 7.11 -1.52 -5.69
CA ALA A 19 7.62 -0.90 -6.91
C ALA A 19 8.86 -0.03 -6.61
N GLU A 20 8.77 0.86 -5.61
CA GLU A 20 9.86 1.74 -5.20
C GLU A 20 11.00 1.03 -4.48
N LEU A 21 10.74 -0.11 -3.86
CA LEU A 21 11.75 -0.83 -3.10
C LEU A 21 12.95 -1.20 -3.98
N THR A 22 12.71 -1.48 -5.26
CA THR A 22 13.75 -1.75 -6.25
C THR A 22 14.79 -0.63 -6.35
N ILE A 23 14.40 0.62 -6.12
CA ILE A 23 15.27 1.80 -6.12
C ILE A 23 15.87 2.03 -4.74
N MET A 24 15.05 1.91 -3.69
CA MET A 24 15.48 2.13 -2.31
C MET A 24 16.63 1.22 -1.89
N ILE A 25 16.71 -0.01 -2.42
CA ILE A 25 17.77 -0.99 -2.13
C ILE A 25 19.18 -0.40 -2.34
N SER A 26 19.36 0.51 -3.30
CA SER A 26 20.67 1.12 -3.58
C SER A 26 21.06 2.20 -2.57
N PHE A 27 20.13 2.71 -1.76
CA PHE A 27 20.34 3.78 -0.78
C PHE A 27 20.29 3.30 0.67
N ILE A 28 19.72 2.12 0.91
CA ILE A 28 19.47 1.57 2.25
C ILE A 28 20.62 0.63 2.65
N PRO A 29 21.12 0.68 3.91
CA PRO A 29 22.29 -0.10 4.34
C PRO A 29 22.06 -1.63 4.30
N GLU A 30 20.82 -2.07 4.38
CA GLU A 30 20.43 -3.49 4.34
C GLU A 30 20.39 -4.09 2.93
N GLY A 31 20.41 -3.25 1.88
CA GLY A 31 20.41 -3.67 0.48
C GLY A 31 19.33 -4.71 0.15
N TRP A 32 19.73 -5.78 -0.56
CA TRP A 32 18.84 -6.84 -1.05
C TRP A 32 18.20 -7.72 0.04
N THR A 33 18.54 -7.51 1.31
CA THR A 33 17.86 -8.23 2.41
C THR A 33 16.48 -7.63 2.74
N ILE A 34 16.23 -6.36 2.39
CA ILE A 34 14.96 -5.69 2.69
C ILE A 34 13.75 -6.37 2.03
N PRO A 35 13.75 -6.71 0.72
CA PRO A 35 12.61 -7.40 0.10
C PRO A 35 12.23 -8.69 0.83
N SER A 36 13.21 -9.46 1.31
CA SER A 36 12.95 -10.67 2.09
C SER A 36 12.32 -10.37 3.45
N VAL A 37 12.79 -9.33 4.14
CA VAL A 37 12.22 -8.88 5.43
C VAL A 37 10.79 -8.38 5.25
N VAL A 38 10.54 -7.57 4.21
CA VAL A 38 9.20 -7.09 3.87
C VAL A 38 8.28 -8.27 3.53
N GLY A 39 8.75 -9.25 2.74
CA GLY A 39 8.00 -10.47 2.46
C GLY A 39 7.61 -11.24 3.74
N LEU A 40 8.50 -11.31 4.72
CA LEU A 40 8.17 -11.90 6.03
C LEU A 40 7.11 -11.07 6.79
N CYS A 41 7.18 -9.74 6.72
CA CYS A 41 6.16 -8.85 7.28
C CYS A 41 4.78 -9.12 6.66
N LEU A 42 4.69 -9.28 5.33
CA LEU A 42 3.44 -9.66 4.65
C LEU A 42 2.94 -11.02 5.12
N CYS A 43 3.82 -12.03 5.18
CA CYS A 43 3.45 -13.35 5.66
C CYS A 43 2.92 -13.31 7.09
N ALA A 44 3.54 -12.53 7.98
CA ALA A 44 3.07 -12.33 9.34
C ALA A 44 1.72 -11.57 9.38
N ALA A 45 1.50 -10.65 8.45
CA ALA A 45 0.27 -9.87 8.37
C ALA A 45 -0.98 -10.71 8.00
N ASN A 46 -0.79 -11.87 7.37
CA ASN A 46 -1.87 -12.83 7.08
C ASN A 46 -2.60 -13.37 8.34
N ILE A 47 -2.10 -13.07 9.55
CA ILE A 47 -2.82 -13.34 10.80
C ILE A 47 -4.06 -12.43 10.95
N MET A 48 -4.08 -11.25 10.31
CA MET A 48 -5.19 -10.29 10.42
C MET A 48 -6.55 -10.84 9.96
N PRO A 49 -6.65 -11.55 8.82
CA PRO A 49 -7.86 -12.30 8.45
C PRO A 49 -8.45 -13.17 9.56
N ALA A 50 -7.61 -13.89 10.30
CA ALA A 50 -8.05 -14.72 11.42
C ALA A 50 -8.60 -13.86 12.57
N ILE A 51 -7.93 -12.75 12.88
CA ILE A 51 -8.36 -11.79 13.91
C ILE A 51 -9.71 -11.15 13.53
N VAL A 52 -9.87 -10.70 12.30
CA VAL A 52 -11.12 -10.11 11.79
C VAL A 52 -12.26 -11.13 11.86
N THR A 53 -12.01 -12.37 11.45
CA THR A 53 -13.00 -13.45 11.51
C THR A 53 -13.44 -13.73 12.96
N PHE A 54 -12.48 -13.77 13.89
CA PHE A 54 -12.77 -13.93 15.31
C PHE A 54 -13.55 -12.75 15.89
N LEU A 55 -13.16 -11.52 15.57
CA LEU A 55 -13.88 -10.31 15.97
C LEU A 55 -15.33 -10.31 15.48
N ARG A 56 -15.56 -10.75 14.23
CA ARG A 56 -16.90 -10.91 13.68
C ARG A 56 -17.72 -11.97 14.40
N TRP A 57 -17.11 -13.11 14.70
CA TRP A 57 -17.77 -14.16 15.48
C TRP A 57 -18.18 -13.65 16.87
N TYR A 58 -17.30 -12.87 17.53
CA TYR A 58 -17.56 -12.31 18.85
C TYR A 58 -18.61 -11.18 18.84
N GLN A 59 -18.56 -10.28 17.86
CA GLN A 59 -19.44 -9.11 17.78
C GLN A 59 -20.78 -9.39 17.07
N GLY A 60 -20.88 -10.47 16.30
CA GLY A 60 -22.09 -10.86 15.57
C GLY A 60 -22.66 -9.72 14.72
N LYS A 61 -23.95 -9.41 14.92
CA LYS A 61 -24.68 -8.36 14.17
C LYS A 61 -24.24 -6.91 14.50
N ARG A 62 -23.35 -6.70 15.48
CA ARG A 62 -22.83 -5.35 15.81
C ARG A 62 -21.60 -4.95 15.00
N PHE A 63 -21.06 -5.85 14.19
CA PHE A 63 -19.93 -5.54 13.31
C PHE A 63 -20.38 -4.58 12.22
N SER A 64 -19.96 -3.32 12.30
CA SER A 64 -20.17 -2.33 11.24
C SER A 64 -18.87 -2.16 10.48
N GLU A 65 -18.87 -2.37 9.16
CA GLU A 65 -17.70 -2.29 8.29
C GLU A 65 -17.22 -0.85 8.12
N ILE A 66 -18.14 0.11 8.18
CA ILE A 66 -17.90 1.55 7.94
C ILE A 66 -16.76 2.11 8.82
N PRO A 67 -16.78 1.98 10.17
CA PRO A 67 -15.68 2.48 11.00
C PRO A 67 -14.34 1.82 10.68
N TYR A 68 -14.32 0.53 10.33
CA TYR A 68 -13.08 -0.15 9.94
C TYR A 68 -12.52 0.40 8.63
N ILE A 69 -13.36 0.70 7.64
CA ILE A 69 -12.92 1.33 6.38
C ILE A 69 -12.24 2.68 6.65
N TYR A 70 -12.82 3.53 7.52
CA TYR A 70 -12.19 4.79 7.90
C TYR A 70 -10.83 4.59 8.58
N ILE A 71 -10.76 3.65 9.54
CA ILE A 71 -9.53 3.35 10.28
C ILE A 71 -8.45 2.89 9.31
N ILE A 72 -8.77 1.98 8.39
CA ILE A 72 -7.84 1.44 7.40
C ILE A 72 -7.27 2.56 6.52
N ILE A 73 -8.14 3.37 5.92
CA ILE A 73 -7.71 4.45 5.01
C ILE A 73 -6.90 5.52 5.76
N ILE A 74 -7.31 5.91 6.97
CA ILE A 74 -6.61 6.93 7.76
C ILE A 74 -5.22 6.44 8.18
N ILE A 75 -5.11 5.20 8.69
CA ILE A 75 -3.81 4.65 9.09
C ILE A 75 -2.93 4.43 7.86
N GLY A 76 -3.50 4.04 6.71
CA GLY A 76 -2.79 3.97 5.43
C GLY A 76 -2.19 5.33 5.02
N ILE A 77 -2.99 6.40 5.04
CA ILE A 77 -2.51 7.78 4.77
C ILE A 77 -1.38 8.15 5.72
N VAL A 78 -1.56 7.94 7.02
CA VAL A 78 -0.55 8.28 8.03
C VAL A 78 0.73 7.48 7.80
N SER A 79 0.62 6.18 7.52
CA SER A 79 1.78 5.29 7.34
C SER A 79 2.55 5.64 6.06
N CYS A 80 1.85 5.90 4.94
CA CYS A 80 2.48 6.37 3.70
C CYS A 80 3.13 7.75 3.86
N CYS A 81 2.47 8.69 4.56
CA CYS A 81 3.05 10.00 4.88
C CYS A 81 4.33 9.85 5.72
N VAL A 82 4.28 9.07 6.79
CA VAL A 82 5.45 8.82 7.65
C VAL A 82 6.56 8.23 6.80
N LEU A 83 6.27 7.18 6.02
CA LEU A 83 7.23 6.54 5.12
C LEU A 83 7.86 7.54 4.14
N ALA A 84 7.07 8.41 3.53
CA ALA A 84 7.55 9.43 2.59
C ALA A 84 8.62 10.36 3.20
N PHE A 85 8.55 10.64 4.50
CA PHE A 85 9.51 11.50 5.20
C PHE A 85 10.59 10.72 5.96
N SER A 86 10.34 9.48 6.36
CA SER A 86 11.24 8.70 7.22
C SER A 86 11.98 7.58 6.49
N TRP A 87 11.76 7.34 5.19
CA TRP A 87 12.41 6.25 4.45
C TRP A 87 13.95 6.31 4.49
N HIS A 88 14.54 7.52 4.55
CA HIS A 88 15.99 7.72 4.61
C HIS A 88 16.56 7.63 6.04
N LYS A 89 15.72 7.51 7.07
CA LYS A 89 16.16 7.49 8.46
C LYS A 89 16.52 6.07 8.89
N THR A 90 17.80 5.84 9.11
CA THR A 90 18.32 4.60 9.68
C THR A 90 18.52 4.73 11.19
N THR A 91 18.40 3.61 11.90
CA THR A 91 18.61 3.53 13.35
C THR A 91 19.60 2.42 13.64
N TYR A 92 20.54 2.65 14.56
CA TYR A 92 21.54 1.65 14.93
C TYR A 92 20.94 0.64 15.92
N LEU A 93 20.80 -0.62 15.50
CA LEU A 93 20.19 -1.69 16.31
C LEU A 93 20.97 -3.00 16.12
N PHE A 94 21.30 -3.69 17.22
CA PHE A 94 22.08 -4.94 17.21
C PHE A 94 23.40 -4.86 16.43
N GLY A 95 24.12 -3.73 16.55
CA GLY A 95 25.43 -3.57 15.91
C GLY A 95 25.38 -3.28 14.40
N ARG A 96 24.19 -3.04 13.82
CA ARG A 96 24.01 -2.68 12.40
C ARG A 96 23.02 -1.54 12.25
N GLU A 97 23.17 -0.75 11.18
CA GLU A 97 22.15 0.21 10.79
C GLU A 97 20.94 -0.52 10.22
N ARG A 98 19.75 -0.17 10.71
CA ARG A 98 18.48 -0.72 10.26
C ARG A 98 17.43 0.36 10.02
N SER A 99 16.67 0.20 8.95
CA SER A 99 15.58 1.05 8.48
C SER A 99 14.27 0.67 9.19
N LEU A 100 14.25 0.80 10.52
CA LEU A 100 13.11 0.38 11.36
C LEU A 100 11.81 1.13 11.03
N TRP A 101 11.91 2.40 10.65
CA TRP A 101 10.74 3.19 10.24
C TRP A 101 10.10 2.63 8.99
N LEU A 102 10.91 2.26 7.99
CA LEU A 102 10.43 1.64 6.76
C LEU A 102 9.78 0.30 7.08
N ILE A 103 10.47 -0.59 7.78
CA ILE A 103 9.95 -1.93 8.08
C ILE A 103 8.68 -1.85 8.93
N GLY A 104 8.65 -0.96 9.92
CA GLY A 104 7.48 -0.75 10.79
C GLY A 104 6.27 -0.21 10.03
N CYS A 105 6.45 0.81 9.17
CA CYS A 105 5.39 1.34 8.32
C CYS A 105 4.89 0.29 7.33
N VAL A 106 5.78 -0.45 6.67
CA VAL A 106 5.40 -1.50 5.71
C VAL A 106 4.68 -2.65 6.40
N PHE A 107 5.07 -3.02 7.62
CA PHE A 107 4.33 -3.99 8.41
C PHE A 107 2.93 -3.48 8.77
N ALA A 108 2.80 -2.21 9.18
CA ALA A 108 1.49 -1.61 9.45
C ALA A 108 0.60 -1.61 8.19
N LEU A 109 1.14 -1.22 7.04
CA LEU A 109 0.44 -1.26 5.75
C LEU A 109 0.01 -2.70 5.40
N ALA A 110 0.90 -3.68 5.51
CA ALA A 110 0.57 -5.09 5.23
C ALA A 110 -0.58 -5.63 6.12
N LEU A 111 -0.63 -5.23 7.39
CA LEU A 111 -1.74 -5.59 8.30
C LEU A 111 -3.06 -4.98 7.86
N LEU A 112 -3.02 -3.72 7.43
CA LEU A 112 -4.20 -3.00 6.94
C LEU A 112 -4.69 -3.58 5.62
N ASP A 113 -3.81 -3.90 4.68
CA ASP A 113 -4.17 -4.42 3.36
C ASP A 113 -4.77 -5.82 3.44
N SER A 114 -4.22 -6.66 4.32
CA SER A 114 -4.79 -7.97 4.63
C SER A 114 -6.20 -7.86 5.24
N THR A 115 -6.48 -6.75 5.92
CA THR A 115 -7.80 -6.45 6.50
C THR A 115 -8.74 -5.76 5.50
N SER A 116 -8.19 -4.90 4.64
CA SER A 116 -8.93 -4.03 3.72
C SER A 116 -9.70 -4.84 2.70
N SER A 117 -9.07 -5.84 2.07
CA SER A 117 -9.74 -6.74 1.12
C SER A 117 -10.96 -7.40 1.79
N LEU A 118 -10.83 -7.94 2.99
CA LEU A 118 -11.94 -8.61 3.69
C LEU A 118 -13.08 -7.66 4.07
N VAL A 119 -12.75 -6.46 4.53
CA VAL A 119 -13.76 -5.47 4.95
C VAL A 119 -14.44 -4.85 3.74
N PHE A 120 -13.71 -4.59 2.66
CA PHE A 120 -14.23 -3.99 1.43
C PHE A 120 -15.13 -4.98 0.69
N PHE A 121 -14.71 -6.25 0.57
CA PHE A 121 -15.56 -7.29 -0.01
C PHE A 121 -16.84 -7.49 0.80
N ASP A 122 -16.76 -7.47 2.13
CA ASP A 122 -17.93 -7.60 2.98
C ASP A 122 -18.88 -6.43 2.88
N TYR A 123 -18.35 -5.21 2.88
CA TYR A 123 -19.14 -4.02 2.61
C TYR A 123 -19.84 -4.09 1.24
N MET A 124 -19.18 -4.68 0.25
CA MET A 124 -19.72 -4.88 -1.10
C MET A 124 -20.79 -5.97 -1.19
N LYS A 125 -20.88 -6.91 -0.23
CA LYS A 125 -21.97 -7.90 -0.17
C LYS A 125 -23.35 -7.27 -0.02
N ARG A 126 -23.42 -6.07 0.58
CA ARG A 126 -24.66 -5.28 0.70
C ARG A 126 -25.15 -4.73 -0.64
N PHE A 127 -24.28 -4.69 -1.65
CA PHE A 127 -24.58 -4.16 -2.96
C PHE A 127 -24.82 -5.28 -3.98
N GLN A 128 -25.53 -4.96 -5.05
CA GLN A 128 -25.80 -5.89 -6.15
C GLN A 128 -24.50 -6.43 -6.77
N ILE A 129 -24.51 -7.69 -7.20
CA ILE A 129 -23.35 -8.39 -7.81
C ILE A 129 -22.68 -7.58 -8.94
N ARG A 130 -23.45 -6.74 -9.64
CA ARG A 130 -22.95 -5.85 -10.70
C ARG A 130 -21.84 -4.89 -10.24
N TYR A 131 -21.75 -4.60 -8.95
CA TYR A 131 -20.70 -3.74 -8.39
C TYR A 131 -19.40 -4.47 -8.08
N LEU A 132 -19.38 -5.81 -8.00
CA LEU A 132 -18.13 -6.57 -7.82
C LEU A 132 -17.16 -6.35 -8.99
N THR A 133 -17.66 -6.22 -10.22
CA THR A 133 -16.80 -5.92 -11.37
C THR A 133 -16.05 -4.59 -11.18
N ALA A 134 -16.66 -3.60 -10.53
CA ALA A 134 -16.01 -2.33 -10.24
C ALA A 134 -14.97 -2.45 -9.10
N VAL A 135 -15.20 -3.34 -8.13
CA VAL A 135 -14.23 -3.66 -7.07
C VAL A 135 -12.96 -4.27 -7.67
N PHE A 136 -13.12 -5.35 -8.44
CA PHE A 136 -12.00 -6.02 -9.11
C PHE A 136 -11.27 -5.11 -10.10
N LEU A 137 -11.99 -4.20 -10.77
CA LEU A 137 -11.36 -3.20 -11.61
C LEU A 137 -10.50 -2.23 -10.80
N GLY A 138 -10.97 -1.81 -9.62
CA GLY A 138 -10.20 -0.99 -8.69
C GLY A 138 -8.95 -1.72 -8.20
N GLU A 139 -9.08 -2.96 -7.75
CA GLU A 139 -7.94 -3.82 -7.37
C GLU A 139 -6.96 -4.01 -8.53
N GLY A 140 -7.43 -4.21 -9.76
CA GLY A 140 -6.54 -4.33 -10.92
C GLY A 140 -5.68 -3.08 -11.17
N PHE A 141 -6.18 -1.89 -10.82
CA PHE A 141 -5.43 -0.65 -10.97
C PHE A 141 -4.41 -0.40 -9.85
N THR A 142 -4.47 -1.10 -8.73
CA THR A 142 -3.53 -0.89 -7.60
C THR A 142 -2.10 -1.26 -7.95
N GLY A 143 -1.88 -2.24 -8.85
CA GLY A 143 -0.54 -2.53 -9.38
C GLY A 143 -0.16 -1.69 -10.60
N VAL A 144 -1.13 -1.32 -11.44
CA VAL A 144 -0.89 -0.57 -12.68
C VAL A 144 -0.42 0.85 -12.39
N ILE A 145 -1.07 1.55 -11.47
CA ILE A 145 -0.74 2.96 -11.19
C ILE A 145 0.68 3.12 -10.62
N PRO A 146 1.10 2.39 -9.57
CA PRO A 146 2.48 2.34 -9.09
C PRO A 146 3.51 2.08 -10.18
N THR A 147 3.21 1.12 -11.08
CA THR A 147 4.11 0.74 -12.17
C THR A 147 4.24 1.88 -13.18
N LEU A 148 3.14 2.54 -13.55
CA LEU A 148 3.18 3.70 -14.45
C LEU A 148 3.95 4.87 -13.83
N LEU A 149 3.79 5.11 -12.53
CA LEU A 149 4.54 6.13 -11.80
C LEU A 149 6.04 5.81 -11.79
N LEU A 150 6.40 4.54 -11.55
CA LEU A 150 7.79 4.06 -11.57
C LEU A 150 8.41 4.22 -12.97
N LEU A 151 7.67 3.89 -14.03
CA LEU A 151 8.09 4.10 -15.41
C LEU A 151 8.29 5.59 -15.71
N ALA A 152 7.38 6.45 -15.26
CA ALA A 152 7.49 7.90 -15.43
C ALA A 152 8.69 8.49 -14.67
N GLN A 153 9.03 7.91 -13.51
CA GLN A 153 10.23 8.23 -12.74
C GLN A 153 11.52 7.92 -13.50
N GLY A 154 11.45 7.07 -14.54
CA GLY A 154 12.56 6.75 -15.43
C GLY A 154 13.63 5.86 -14.78
N SER A 155 13.32 5.29 -13.63
CA SER A 155 14.18 4.41 -12.85
C SER A 155 13.87 2.96 -13.17
N ALA A 156 14.06 2.58 -14.43
CA ALA A 156 13.98 1.18 -14.86
C ALA A 156 15.25 0.38 -14.48
N GLY A 157 15.94 0.75 -13.39
CA GLY A 157 17.02 -0.03 -12.82
C GLY A 157 18.17 -0.39 -13.76
N GLU A 158 18.40 0.37 -14.85
CA GLU A 158 19.51 0.09 -15.75
C GLU A 158 20.82 0.38 -15.00
N ALA A 159 21.45 -0.69 -14.53
CA ALA A 159 22.76 -0.65 -13.91
C ALA A 159 23.81 -0.56 -15.03
N ILE A 160 24.32 0.64 -15.27
CA ILE A 160 25.39 0.83 -16.23
C ILE A 160 26.70 0.42 -15.53
N CYS A 161 27.29 -0.67 -15.96
CA CYS A 161 28.60 -1.10 -15.47
C CYS A 161 29.68 -0.16 -16.04
N ALA A 162 30.12 0.80 -15.23
CA ALA A 162 31.23 1.66 -15.58
C ALA A 162 32.54 1.06 -15.07
N GLN A 163 33.62 1.22 -15.83
CA GLN A 163 34.94 0.77 -15.40
C GLN A 163 35.45 1.69 -14.28
N SER A 164 35.85 1.11 -13.15
CA SER A 164 36.39 1.85 -12.02
C SER A 164 37.69 2.57 -12.43
N SER A 165 38.07 3.62 -11.69
CA SER A 165 39.24 4.46 -12.00
C SER A 165 40.57 3.69 -12.13
N ASN A 166 40.66 2.49 -11.54
CA ASN A 166 41.81 1.57 -11.64
C ASN A 166 41.75 0.60 -12.83
N GLY A 167 40.71 0.63 -13.66
CA GLY A 167 40.59 -0.20 -14.87
C GLY A 167 40.33 -1.69 -14.64
N THR A 168 40.40 -2.17 -13.39
CA THR A 168 40.38 -3.61 -13.06
C THR A 168 39.03 -4.12 -12.55
N THR A 169 38.12 -3.23 -12.15
CA THR A 169 36.79 -3.58 -11.62
C THR A 169 35.69 -2.86 -12.38
N LEU A 170 34.56 -3.55 -12.59
CA LEU A 170 33.32 -2.97 -13.09
C LEU A 170 32.44 -2.63 -11.89
N GLU A 171 32.05 -1.36 -11.75
CA GLU A 171 31.16 -0.89 -10.69
C GLU A 171 29.78 -0.56 -11.28
N PRO A 172 28.69 -1.10 -10.71
CA PRO A 172 27.34 -0.78 -11.19
C PRO A 172 26.98 0.66 -10.81
N THR A 173 26.76 1.50 -11.82
CA THR A 173 26.25 2.86 -11.64
C THR A 173 24.76 2.87 -11.94
N PHE A 174 23.96 3.18 -10.92
CA PHE A 174 22.52 3.29 -11.07
C PHE A 174 22.14 4.66 -11.64
N THR A 175 21.25 4.65 -12.64
CA THR A 175 20.67 5.88 -13.20
C THR A 175 19.84 6.60 -12.13
N GLN A 176 20.04 7.91 -12.00
CA GLN A 176 19.30 8.70 -11.01
C GLN A 176 17.84 8.84 -11.42
N PRO A 177 16.88 8.65 -10.50
CA PRO A 177 15.46 8.81 -10.80
C PRO A 177 15.13 10.28 -11.11
N ARG A 178 14.17 10.51 -12.02
CA ARG A 178 13.73 11.87 -12.42
C ARG A 178 13.09 12.64 -11.27
N PHE A 179 12.49 11.94 -10.32
CA PHE A 179 11.94 12.51 -9.10
C PHE A 179 12.22 11.60 -7.89
N SER A 180 12.27 12.19 -6.70
CA SER A 180 12.60 11.49 -5.46
C SER A 180 11.51 10.50 -5.03
N VAL A 181 11.92 9.43 -4.35
CA VAL A 181 11.06 8.45 -3.68
C VAL A 181 10.01 9.10 -2.77
N THR A 182 10.36 10.21 -2.11
CA THR A 182 9.40 10.99 -1.31
C THR A 182 8.25 11.53 -2.16
N VAL A 183 8.53 12.04 -3.36
CA VAL A 183 7.49 12.56 -4.27
C VAL A 183 6.59 11.42 -4.73
N TYR A 184 7.16 10.26 -5.06
CA TYR A 184 6.40 9.06 -5.39
C TYR A 184 5.42 8.69 -4.27
N MET A 185 5.91 8.57 -3.04
CA MET A 185 5.08 8.19 -1.89
C MET A 185 3.98 9.21 -1.60
N LEU A 186 4.24 10.51 -1.84
CA LEU A 186 3.21 11.55 -1.74
C LEU A 186 2.15 11.45 -2.84
N LEU A 187 2.51 11.04 -4.05
CA LEU A 187 1.54 10.77 -5.13
C LEU A 187 0.64 9.59 -4.76
N ILE A 188 1.20 8.50 -4.25
CA ILE A 188 0.42 7.36 -3.74
C ILE A 188 -0.51 7.79 -2.60
N THR A 189 0.01 8.56 -1.64
CA THR A 189 -0.79 9.14 -0.54
C THR A 189 -1.96 9.98 -1.07
N SER A 190 -1.72 10.78 -2.12
CA SER A 190 -2.77 11.61 -2.74
C SER A 190 -3.89 10.76 -3.33
N ILE A 191 -3.57 9.58 -3.90
CA ILE A 191 -4.56 8.64 -4.40
C ILE A 191 -5.38 8.03 -3.26
N ILE A 192 -4.72 7.67 -2.15
CA ILE A 192 -5.41 7.13 -0.95
C ILE A 192 -6.34 8.20 -0.34
N ILE A 193 -5.94 9.47 -0.34
CA ILE A 193 -6.81 10.59 0.05
C ILE A 193 -8.01 10.71 -0.90
N ALA A 194 -7.81 10.56 -2.21
CA ALA A 194 -8.92 10.54 -3.17
C ALA A 194 -9.88 9.36 -2.92
N SER A 195 -9.37 8.20 -2.49
CA SER A 195 -10.20 7.05 -2.05
C SER A 195 -11.02 7.38 -0.80
N LEU A 196 -10.46 8.10 0.18
CA LEU A 196 -11.21 8.59 1.35
C LEU A 196 -12.35 9.52 0.93
N ILE A 197 -12.09 10.47 0.03
CA ILE A 197 -13.10 11.39 -0.50
C ILE A 197 -14.17 10.62 -1.27
N ALA A 198 -13.78 9.64 -2.09
CA ALA A 198 -14.71 8.79 -2.82
C ALA A 198 -15.63 7.99 -1.87
N PHE A 199 -15.10 7.50 -0.74
CA PHE A 199 -15.89 6.81 0.28
C PHE A 199 -16.87 7.75 0.98
N LEU A 200 -16.45 8.97 1.33
CA LEU A 200 -17.31 10.01 1.90
C LEU A 200 -18.46 10.37 0.95
N LEU A 201 -18.15 10.57 -0.34
CA LEU A 201 -19.15 10.85 -1.37
C LEU A 201 -20.10 9.67 -1.58
N LEU A 202 -19.59 8.44 -1.62
CA LEU A 202 -20.42 7.24 -1.73
C LEU A 202 -21.43 7.17 -0.58
N ARG A 203 -20.99 7.46 0.65
CA ARG A 203 -21.86 7.53 1.83
C ARG A 203 -22.91 8.63 1.73
N TRP A 204 -22.57 9.76 1.11
CA TRP A 204 -23.51 10.87 0.96
C TRP A 204 -24.55 10.63 -0.14
N THR A 205 -24.26 9.76 -1.11
CA THR A 205 -25.23 9.39 -2.15
C THR A 205 -26.30 8.43 -1.63
N ASN A 206 -27.56 8.62 -2.08
CA ASN A 206 -28.71 7.75 -1.76
C ASN A 206 -28.54 6.28 -2.19
N ILE A 207 -27.44 5.92 -2.85
CA ILE A 207 -27.12 4.55 -3.27
C ILE A 207 -26.94 3.63 -2.04
N VAL A 208 -26.39 4.15 -0.94
CA VAL A 208 -26.25 3.38 0.32
C VAL A 208 -27.62 3.15 0.96
N ILE A 209 -28.50 4.15 0.94
CA ILE A 209 -29.87 4.03 1.46
C ILE A 209 -30.68 3.00 0.67
N LEU A 210 -30.48 2.93 -0.65
CA LEU A 210 -31.11 1.92 -1.51
C LEU A 210 -30.52 0.51 -1.32
N ALA A 211 -29.25 0.40 -0.94
CA ALA A 211 -28.61 -0.88 -0.63
C ALA A 211 -29.07 -1.41 0.75
N ASP A 212 -29.09 -0.56 1.78
CA ASP A 212 -29.58 -0.92 3.11
C ASP A 212 -31.10 -1.22 3.11
N ALA A 213 -31.87 -0.68 2.15
CA ALA A 213 -33.29 -0.99 1.98
C ALA A 213 -33.59 -2.37 1.35
N VAL A 214 -32.57 -3.07 0.83
CA VAL A 214 -32.69 -4.40 0.20
C VAL A 214 -32.32 -5.54 1.16
N GLU A 215 -31.72 -5.25 2.32
CA GLU A 215 -31.55 -6.23 3.40
C GLU A 215 -32.88 -6.42 4.17
N PRO A 216 -33.49 -7.63 4.14
CA PRO A 216 -34.67 -7.95 4.96
C PRO A 216 -34.32 -8.18 6.45
#